data_AF-A0A355EY21-F1
#
_entry.id   AF-A0A355EY21-F1
#
_cell.length_a   1.000
_cell.length_b   1.000
_cell.length_c   1.000
_cell.angle_alpha   90.00
_cell.angle_beta   90.00
_cell.angle_gamma   90.00
#
_symmetry.space_group_name_H-M   'P 1'
#
loop_
_entity.id
_entity.type
_entity.pdbx_description
1 polymer ?
#
loop_
_entity_poly.entity_id
_entity_poly.type
_entity_poly.pdbx_seq_one_letter_code
_entity_poly.pdbx_strand_id
1 'polypeptide(L)'
;LAGRTLRSGAAQSKAQTAASFPAKLDTSGSWGHIPLLEAWFGPLPTGHASLVAWSSSKPVQSWNGLLTARTEWSNSTVRESARQWWGISVQPASYRDRWIEEGLQEMAVALSSASPYQHWGFVRQSLLNPAGSVPPFQLGAITEGERLALLGPEAFPLLTAGKGGYVFHMLRMLLQETGDLPDSRFQTWLQELAEKHRGGTLSTAELEASLGNYLPPEALIGEEKSFSWFFKQWVRGTEMPRFRSDLQVVAAGEGSWRVTGAIHQEAVSPEFVSVVPVYVELADGTIQRIARVPLQGNASWRVAVNLAAPQRPRRALINAFGDVLSRE
;
A
#
# COMPACT_ATOMS: atom_id res chain seq x y z
N LEU A 1 24.80 25.02 -4.55
CA LEU A 1 24.65 23.93 -3.57
C LEU A 1 24.02 24.53 -2.33
N ALA A 2 22.79 24.15 -2.02
CA ALA A 2 22.14 24.51 -0.76
C ALA A 2 22.04 23.22 0.07
N GLY A 3 22.57 23.26 1.30
CA GLY A 3 22.55 22.14 2.23
C GLY A 3 21.66 22.46 3.42
N ARG A 4 20.87 21.49 3.89
CA ARG A 4 20.05 21.64 5.10
C ARG A 4 20.15 20.37 5.94
N THR A 5 20.30 20.53 7.25
CA THR A 5 20.25 19.42 8.21
C THR A 5 18.93 19.45 8.96
N LEU A 6 18.19 18.34 8.93
CA LEU A 6 16.98 18.12 9.70
C LEU A 6 17.33 17.25 10.93
N ARG A 7 16.80 17.61 12.10
CA ARG A 7 16.93 16.82 13.33
C ARG A 7 15.58 16.18 13.66
N SER A 8 15.63 14.92 14.11
CA SER A 8 14.45 14.15 14.57
C SER A 8 13.70 14.91 15.66
N GLY A 9 12.37 14.81 15.65
CA GLY A 9 11.51 15.29 16.75
C GLY A 9 11.08 16.76 16.68
N ALA A 10 11.54 17.56 15.71
CA ALA A 10 11.13 18.97 15.60
C ALA A 10 9.66 19.19 15.15
N ALA A 11 8.99 18.14 14.66
CA ALA A 11 7.63 18.19 14.12
C ALA A 11 6.56 17.43 14.95
N GLN A 12 6.96 16.74 16.04
CA GLN A 12 6.08 15.82 16.77
C GLN A 12 4.86 16.51 17.42
N SER A 13 4.90 17.82 17.70
CA SER A 13 3.78 18.52 18.34
C SER A 13 2.63 18.89 17.39
N LYS A 14 2.79 18.76 16.06
CA LYS A 14 1.73 19.08 15.07
C LYS A 14 1.23 17.88 14.27
N ALA A 15 1.95 16.76 14.27
CA ALA A 15 1.60 15.57 13.49
C ALA A 15 0.66 14.60 14.22
N GLN A 16 0.58 14.65 15.55
CA GLN A 16 -0.27 13.76 16.36
C GLN A 16 -1.79 13.93 16.13
N THR A 17 -2.21 14.95 15.39
CA THR A 17 -3.63 15.25 15.09
C THR A 17 -4.06 14.94 13.66
N ALA A 18 -3.21 14.36 12.80
CA ALA A 18 -3.55 14.12 11.39
C ALA A 18 -3.33 12.65 10.96
N ALA A 19 -4.25 11.75 11.35
CA ALA A 19 -4.31 10.39 10.80
C ALA A 19 -5.54 10.13 9.90
N SER A 20 -6.07 11.20 9.30
CA SER A 20 -6.69 11.17 7.97
C SER A 20 -5.71 11.84 7.00
N PHE A 21 -5.71 11.49 5.71
CA PHE A 21 -4.84 12.11 4.69
C PHE A 21 -4.68 13.60 4.99
N PRO A 22 -3.48 14.08 5.37
CA PRO A 22 -3.34 15.39 5.97
C PRO A 22 -3.70 16.44 4.93
N ALA A 23 -4.88 17.05 5.08
CA ALA A 23 -5.31 18.12 4.19
C ALA A 23 -4.43 19.38 4.32
N LYS A 24 -3.52 19.45 5.30
CA LYS A 24 -2.64 20.61 5.56
C LYS A 24 -1.32 20.26 6.26
N LEU A 25 -0.54 19.30 5.74
CA LEU A 25 0.92 19.41 5.91
C LEU A 25 1.42 20.30 4.78
N ASP A 26 2.13 21.38 5.11
CA ASP A 26 2.78 22.23 4.13
C ASP A 26 3.86 21.41 3.41
N THR A 27 3.47 20.78 2.31
CA THR A 27 4.36 20.07 1.39
C THR A 27 4.99 21.02 0.38
N SER A 28 4.84 22.34 0.53
CA SER A 28 5.42 23.30 -0.40
C SER A 28 6.95 23.35 -0.21
N GLY A 29 7.63 22.73 -1.17
CA GLY A 29 9.08 22.57 -1.21
C GLY A 29 9.48 21.11 -1.37
N SER A 30 10.68 20.85 -1.93
CA SER A 30 11.23 19.51 -2.17
C SER A 30 11.50 18.68 -0.90
N TRP A 31 10.99 19.10 0.27
CA TRP A 31 11.40 18.63 1.60
C TRP A 31 10.25 18.26 2.54
N GLY A 32 8.99 18.53 2.17
CA GLY A 32 7.83 18.33 3.04
C GLY A 32 7.49 16.86 3.34
N HIS A 33 8.10 15.92 2.63
CA HIS A 33 7.89 14.49 2.83
C HIS A 33 8.63 13.93 4.04
N ILE A 34 9.76 14.49 4.49
CA ILE A 34 10.52 13.91 5.63
C ILE A 34 9.67 13.83 6.92
N PRO A 35 8.99 14.89 7.37
CA PRO A 35 8.13 14.80 8.56
C PRO A 35 6.96 13.82 8.39
N LEU A 36 6.43 13.70 7.16
CA LEU A 36 5.42 12.71 6.84
C LEU A 36 6.00 11.29 7.00
N LEU A 37 7.19 11.01 6.46
CA LEU A 37 7.83 9.70 6.60
C LEU A 37 8.20 9.39 8.05
N GLU A 38 8.62 10.37 8.85
CA GLU A 38 8.83 10.18 10.30
C GLU A 38 7.53 9.80 11.01
N ALA A 39 6.39 10.38 10.62
CA ALA A 39 5.10 9.97 11.16
C ALA A 39 4.78 8.52 10.81
N TRP A 40 5.07 8.07 9.58
CA TRP A 40 4.73 6.72 9.13
C TRP A 40 5.70 5.62 9.60
N PHE A 41 7.00 5.91 9.64
CA PHE A 41 8.06 4.91 9.87
C PHE A 41 8.78 5.10 11.21
N GLY A 42 8.43 6.13 11.97
CA GLY A 42 9.08 6.48 13.24
C GLY A 42 10.25 7.45 13.05
N PRO A 43 10.94 7.83 14.14
CA PRO A 43 12.00 8.84 14.07
C PRO A 43 13.12 8.43 13.11
N LEU A 44 13.76 9.42 12.47
CA LEU A 44 14.90 9.19 11.59
C LEU A 44 15.95 8.27 12.23
N PRO A 45 16.43 7.21 11.54
CA PRO A 45 17.25 6.21 12.19
C PRO A 45 18.57 6.70 12.80
N THR A 46 19.18 7.69 12.17
CA THR A 46 20.40 8.40 12.59
C THR A 46 20.15 9.58 13.52
N GLY A 47 18.89 9.85 13.85
CA GLY A 47 18.46 11.05 14.58
C GLY A 47 18.55 12.36 13.79
N HIS A 48 19.16 12.33 12.60
CA HIS A 48 19.29 13.49 11.72
C HIS A 48 19.47 13.05 10.25
N ALA A 49 19.10 13.92 9.32
CA ALA A 49 19.43 13.75 7.91
C ALA A 49 19.97 15.06 7.34
N SER A 50 21.10 15.00 6.65
CA SER A 50 21.64 16.08 5.85
C SER A 50 21.23 15.90 4.40
N LEU A 51 20.64 16.95 3.82
CA LEU A 51 20.16 16.93 2.45
C LEU A 51 21.00 17.89 1.60
N VAL A 52 21.47 17.41 0.45
CA VAL A 52 22.24 18.19 -0.52
C VAL A 52 21.44 18.33 -1.80
N ALA A 53 21.00 19.55 -2.11
CA ALA A 53 20.27 19.84 -3.34
C ALA A 53 21.22 20.10 -4.52
N TRP A 54 20.97 19.44 -5.65
CA TRP A 54 21.65 19.71 -6.91
C TRP A 54 20.69 19.68 -8.12
N SER A 55 21.19 20.14 -9.28
CA SER A 55 20.41 20.22 -10.52
C SER A 55 19.87 18.85 -10.97
N SER A 56 18.73 18.88 -11.65
CA SER A 56 17.93 17.72 -12.09
C SER A 56 18.63 16.69 -13.01
N SER A 57 19.85 16.93 -13.48
CA SER A 57 20.57 15.99 -14.34
C SER A 57 21.26 14.83 -13.59
N LYS A 58 21.35 14.88 -12.27
CA LYS A 58 22.03 13.86 -11.45
C LYS A 58 21.03 12.92 -10.77
N PRO A 59 21.38 11.63 -10.59
CA PRO A 59 20.54 10.70 -9.84
C PRO A 59 20.40 11.16 -8.38
N VAL A 60 19.29 10.81 -7.75
CA VAL A 60 19.07 10.99 -6.31
C VAL A 60 19.64 9.74 -5.64
N GLN A 61 20.37 9.92 -4.54
CA GLN A 61 21.06 8.85 -3.83
C GLN A 61 21.05 9.12 -2.33
N SER A 62 20.89 8.05 -1.55
CA SER A 62 20.94 8.06 -0.10
C SER A 62 22.07 7.21 0.50
N TRP A 63 22.71 7.79 1.51
CA TRP A 63 23.62 7.15 2.46
C TRP A 63 23.11 7.38 3.89
N ASN A 64 23.79 6.76 4.86
CA ASN A 64 23.42 6.87 6.26
C ASN A 64 23.45 8.32 6.76
N GLY A 65 22.28 8.93 6.97
CA GLY A 65 22.14 10.32 7.39
C GLY A 65 22.46 11.36 6.32
N LEU A 66 22.69 10.97 5.06
CA LEU A 66 22.97 11.89 3.94
C LEU A 66 22.12 11.51 2.72
N LEU A 67 21.37 12.46 2.19
CA LEU A 67 20.55 12.28 0.99
C LEU A 67 20.90 13.40 -0.01
N THR A 68 21.02 13.03 -1.28
CA THR A 68 21.01 14.00 -2.38
C THR A 68 19.60 14.14 -2.89
N ALA A 69 19.18 15.36 -3.25
CA ALA A 69 17.80 15.61 -3.64
C ALA A 69 17.71 16.56 -4.83
N ARG A 70 16.63 16.42 -5.59
CA ARG A 70 16.25 17.39 -6.61
C ARG A 70 15.73 18.67 -5.97
N THR A 71 15.95 19.78 -6.65
CA THR A 71 15.43 21.10 -6.27
C THR A 71 13.91 21.15 -6.33
N GLU A 72 13.33 20.41 -7.26
CA GLU A 72 11.90 20.19 -7.43
C GLU A 72 11.42 18.91 -6.73
N TRP A 73 10.11 18.84 -6.49
CA TRP A 73 9.47 17.61 -6.05
C TRP A 73 9.74 16.47 -7.03
N SER A 74 10.10 15.29 -6.52
CA SER A 74 10.22 14.10 -7.35
C SER A 74 9.96 12.84 -6.53
N ASN A 75 9.34 11.85 -7.17
CA ASN A 75 9.15 10.53 -6.56
C ASN A 75 10.50 9.89 -6.20
N SER A 76 11.55 10.14 -7.00
CA SER A 76 12.91 9.68 -6.68
C SER A 76 13.42 10.26 -5.35
N THR A 77 13.19 11.55 -5.07
CA THR A 77 13.57 12.16 -3.78
C THR A 77 12.85 11.48 -2.62
N VAL A 78 11.56 11.18 -2.78
CA VAL A 78 10.76 10.52 -1.74
C VAL A 78 11.24 9.09 -1.49
N ARG A 79 11.48 8.29 -2.53
CA ARG A 79 12.02 6.93 -2.40
C ARG A 79 13.36 6.92 -1.68
N GLU A 80 14.29 7.77 -2.12
CA GLU A 80 15.61 7.86 -1.50
C GLU A 80 15.52 8.37 -0.06
N SER A 81 14.51 9.18 0.28
CA SER A 81 14.27 9.57 1.66
C SER A 81 13.75 8.40 2.51
N ALA A 82 12.84 7.60 1.96
CA ALA A 82 12.36 6.38 2.61
C ALA A 82 13.47 5.34 2.80
N ARG A 83 14.51 5.34 1.95
CA ARG A 83 15.71 4.48 2.12
C ARG A 83 16.40 4.64 3.46
N GLN A 84 16.27 5.79 4.12
CA GLN A 84 16.86 5.99 5.45
C GLN A 84 16.35 4.94 6.45
N TRP A 85 15.07 4.59 6.38
CA TRP A 85 14.47 3.47 7.13
C TRP A 85 14.66 2.14 6.38
N TRP A 86 14.19 2.07 5.14
CA TRP A 86 14.06 0.83 4.38
C TRP A 86 15.15 0.73 3.31
N GLY A 87 16.27 0.10 3.65
CA GLY A 87 17.42 -0.14 2.79
C GLY A 87 18.75 0.33 3.37
N ILE A 88 18.74 1.28 4.30
CA ILE A 88 19.93 1.71 5.06
C ILE A 88 19.85 1.20 6.49
N SER A 89 18.81 1.58 7.24
CA SER A 89 18.67 1.13 8.62
C SER A 89 18.22 -0.33 8.70
N VAL A 90 17.16 -0.68 7.95
CA VAL A 90 16.66 -2.04 7.80
C VAL A 90 16.98 -2.53 6.40
N GLN A 91 17.89 -3.50 6.28
CA GLN A 91 18.28 -4.05 4.98
C GLN A 91 17.46 -5.30 4.64
N PRO A 92 17.24 -5.62 3.35
CA PRO A 92 16.69 -6.92 2.99
C PRO A 92 17.65 -8.05 3.42
N ALA A 93 17.11 -9.13 4.00
CA ALA A 93 17.93 -10.26 4.46
C ALA A 93 18.64 -11.01 3.31
N SER A 94 18.08 -10.95 2.11
CA SER A 94 18.70 -11.48 0.89
C SER A 94 18.20 -10.72 -0.34
N TYR A 95 18.81 -10.96 -1.51
CA TYR A 95 18.32 -10.39 -2.77
C TYR A 95 16.86 -10.77 -3.06
N ARG A 96 16.35 -11.87 -2.50
CA ARG A 96 14.94 -12.30 -2.65
C ARG A 96 13.98 -11.45 -1.82
N ASP A 97 14.47 -10.80 -0.78
CA ASP A 97 13.70 -9.94 0.11
C ASP A 97 13.76 -8.46 -0.32
N ARG A 98 14.45 -8.18 -1.43
CA ARG A 98 14.65 -6.82 -1.97
C ARG A 98 13.35 -6.08 -2.25
N TRP A 99 12.27 -6.81 -2.56
CA TRP A 99 10.94 -6.23 -2.79
C TRP A 99 10.38 -5.49 -1.56
N ILE A 100 10.79 -5.87 -0.33
CA ILE A 100 10.33 -5.22 0.91
C ILE A 100 10.76 -3.75 0.92
N GLU A 101 12.04 -3.52 0.65
CA GLU A 101 12.62 -2.19 0.54
C GLU A 101 11.97 -1.39 -0.60
N GLU A 102 11.98 -1.93 -1.82
CA GLU A 102 11.49 -1.22 -3.01
C GLU A 102 9.98 -0.90 -2.89
N GLY A 103 9.22 -1.82 -2.30
CA GLY A 103 7.79 -1.67 -2.05
C GLY A 103 7.46 -0.63 -0.98
N LEU A 104 8.21 -0.58 0.13
CA LEU A 104 8.01 0.45 1.16
C LEU A 104 8.40 1.85 0.66
N GLN A 105 9.37 1.93 -0.24
CA GLN A 105 9.69 3.19 -0.94
C GLN A 105 8.58 3.62 -1.90
N GLU A 106 7.94 2.68 -2.62
CA GLU A 106 6.74 3.00 -3.42
C GLU A 106 5.58 3.46 -2.53
N MET A 107 5.37 2.79 -1.40
CA MET A 107 4.36 3.20 -0.40
C MET A 107 4.62 4.63 0.07
N ALA A 108 5.88 5.00 0.35
CA ALA A 108 6.23 6.38 0.71
C ALA A 108 5.86 7.40 -0.38
N VAL A 109 6.04 7.07 -1.66
CA VAL A 109 5.60 7.90 -2.78
C VAL A 109 4.07 8.04 -2.78
N ALA A 110 3.34 6.94 -2.63
CA ALA A 110 1.88 6.95 -2.59
C ALA A 110 1.32 7.79 -1.43
N LEU A 111 1.91 7.65 -0.24
CA LEU A 111 1.55 8.43 0.96
C LEU A 111 1.82 9.92 0.80
N SER A 112 2.84 10.26 0.02
CA SER A 112 3.23 11.64 -0.27
C SER A 112 2.50 12.25 -1.47
N SER A 113 1.69 11.46 -2.18
CA SER A 113 0.96 11.91 -3.36
C SER A 113 -0.27 12.73 -2.99
N ALA A 114 -0.55 13.78 -3.76
CA ALA A 114 -1.81 14.52 -3.66
C ALA A 114 -3.02 13.68 -4.10
N SER A 115 -2.79 12.65 -4.93
CA SER A 115 -3.81 11.68 -5.31
C SER A 115 -3.28 10.24 -5.19
N PRO A 116 -3.28 9.68 -3.96
CA PRO A 116 -2.78 8.33 -3.67
C PRO A 116 -3.50 7.24 -4.48
N TYR A 117 -4.82 7.37 -4.66
CA TYR A 117 -5.60 6.38 -5.41
C TYR A 117 -5.32 6.42 -6.91
N GLN A 118 -5.08 7.61 -7.48
CA GLN A 118 -4.63 7.72 -8.87
C GLN A 118 -3.22 7.12 -9.03
N HIS A 119 -2.34 7.33 -8.04
CA HIS A 119 -1.02 6.71 -8.03
C HIS A 119 -1.11 5.17 -8.05
N TRP A 120 -1.93 4.56 -7.19
CA TRP A 120 -2.13 3.10 -7.23
C TRP A 120 -2.80 2.63 -8.53
N GLY A 121 -3.72 3.41 -9.10
CA GLY A 121 -4.26 3.16 -10.43
C GLY A 121 -3.17 3.10 -11.52
N PHE A 122 -2.21 4.02 -11.47
CA PHE A 122 -1.05 4.02 -12.38
C PHE A 122 -0.12 2.82 -12.16
N VAL A 123 0.20 2.48 -10.91
CA VAL A 123 1.03 1.31 -10.57
C VAL A 123 0.36 0.03 -11.07
N ARG A 124 -0.95 -0.14 -10.82
CA ARG A 124 -1.75 -1.28 -11.31
C ARG A 124 -1.70 -1.39 -12.83
N GLN A 125 -1.93 -0.29 -13.55
CA GLN A 125 -1.87 -0.29 -15.00
C GLN A 125 -0.47 -0.64 -15.53
N SER A 126 0.59 -0.17 -14.85
CA SER A 126 1.97 -0.51 -15.21
C SER A 126 2.27 -2.00 -15.03
N LEU A 127 1.56 -2.70 -14.13
CA LEU A 127 1.67 -4.15 -13.98
C LEU A 127 0.90 -4.95 -15.04
N LEU A 128 -0.15 -4.36 -15.62
CA LEU A 128 -1.02 -4.98 -16.63
C LEU A 128 -0.54 -4.73 -18.06
N ASN A 129 0.01 -3.54 -18.31
CA ASN A 129 0.49 -3.13 -19.63
C ASN A 129 1.76 -3.90 -19.97
N PRO A 130 1.76 -4.74 -21.02
CA PRO A 130 2.94 -5.50 -21.41
C PRO A 130 4.10 -4.57 -21.75
N ALA A 131 5.23 -4.76 -21.06
CA ALA A 131 6.52 -4.19 -21.44
C ALA A 131 7.31 -5.13 -22.39
N GLY A 132 6.63 -6.18 -22.90
CA GLY A 132 7.20 -7.28 -23.68
C GLY A 132 6.10 -8.24 -24.17
N SER A 133 6.39 -9.54 -24.22
CA SER A 133 5.43 -10.56 -24.71
C SER A 133 4.28 -10.87 -23.75
N VAL A 134 4.46 -10.60 -22.45
CA VAL A 134 3.46 -10.81 -21.41
C VAL A 134 3.40 -9.61 -20.45
N PRO A 135 2.28 -9.39 -19.74
CA PRO A 135 2.18 -8.41 -18.67
C PRO A 135 3.24 -8.65 -17.57
N PRO A 136 3.81 -7.59 -16.98
CA PRO A 136 4.81 -7.69 -15.92
C PRO A 136 4.43 -8.62 -14.77
N PHE A 137 3.16 -8.60 -14.33
CA PHE A 137 2.70 -9.46 -13.23
C PHE A 137 2.87 -10.97 -13.48
N GLN A 138 2.97 -11.39 -14.75
CA GLN A 138 3.14 -12.79 -15.16
C GLN A 138 4.61 -13.22 -15.25
N LEU A 139 5.57 -12.30 -15.18
CA LEU A 139 6.99 -12.60 -15.36
C LEU A 139 7.56 -13.44 -14.21
N GLY A 140 7.08 -13.26 -12.98
CA GLY A 140 7.55 -14.03 -11.84
C GLY A 140 7.05 -13.52 -10.50
N ALA A 141 7.33 -14.30 -9.45
CA ALA A 141 7.09 -13.89 -8.07
C ALA A 141 8.03 -12.72 -7.70
N ILE A 142 7.58 -11.81 -6.83
CA ILE A 142 8.43 -10.67 -6.41
C ILE A 142 9.65 -11.14 -5.59
N THR A 143 9.58 -12.36 -5.03
CA THR A 143 10.68 -13.03 -4.32
C THR A 143 11.77 -13.59 -5.24
N GLU A 144 11.60 -13.56 -6.56
CA GLU A 144 12.72 -13.82 -7.48
C GLU A 144 13.81 -12.73 -7.38
N GLY A 145 13.46 -11.55 -6.83
CA GLY A 145 14.40 -10.48 -6.56
C GLY A 145 15.15 -10.04 -7.80
N GLU A 146 16.45 -9.84 -7.70
CA GLU A 146 17.32 -9.39 -8.80
C GLU A 146 17.27 -10.30 -10.05
N ARG A 147 16.87 -11.57 -9.92
CA ARG A 147 16.73 -12.49 -11.07
C ARG A 147 15.67 -12.01 -12.06
N LEU A 148 14.69 -11.22 -11.60
CA LEU A 148 13.68 -10.60 -12.47
C LEU A 148 14.31 -9.71 -13.54
N ALA A 149 15.48 -9.10 -13.28
CA ALA A 149 16.17 -8.26 -14.27
C ALA A 149 16.62 -9.06 -15.52
N LEU A 150 16.74 -10.39 -15.40
CA LEU A 150 17.05 -11.27 -16.54
C LEU A 150 15.86 -11.43 -17.50
N LEU A 151 14.66 -11.06 -17.08
CA LEU A 151 13.42 -11.16 -17.86
C LEU A 151 13.09 -9.87 -18.62
N GLY A 152 13.92 -8.83 -18.47
CA GLY A 152 13.79 -7.54 -19.13
C GLY A 152 14.18 -6.39 -18.21
N PRO A 153 14.59 -5.23 -18.77
CA PRO A 153 15.08 -4.10 -17.99
C PRO A 153 14.05 -3.56 -17.00
N GLU A 154 12.76 -3.59 -17.36
CA GLU A 154 11.66 -3.08 -16.54
C GLU A 154 11.08 -4.12 -15.58
N ALA A 155 11.41 -5.41 -15.73
CA ALA A 155 10.79 -6.48 -14.98
C ALA A 155 11.07 -6.38 -13.47
N PHE A 156 12.33 -6.10 -13.11
CA PHE A 156 12.72 -5.89 -11.72
C PHE A 156 11.97 -4.71 -11.09
N PRO A 157 12.09 -3.46 -11.56
CA PRO A 157 11.45 -2.32 -10.89
C PRO A 157 9.92 -2.41 -10.90
N LEU A 158 9.28 -2.89 -11.99
CA LEU A 158 7.82 -3.04 -12.02
C LEU A 158 7.31 -4.04 -10.99
N LEU A 159 8.02 -5.14 -10.76
CA LEU A 159 7.59 -6.15 -9.80
C LEU A 159 8.00 -5.82 -8.36
N THR A 160 9.24 -5.42 -8.11
CA THR A 160 9.71 -5.16 -6.74
C THR A 160 9.13 -3.87 -6.17
N ALA A 161 9.15 -2.77 -6.92
CA ALA A 161 8.56 -1.51 -6.49
C ALA A 161 7.05 -1.47 -6.75
N GLY A 162 6.62 -1.80 -7.98
CA GLY A 162 5.20 -1.72 -8.34
C GLY A 162 4.34 -2.74 -7.60
N LYS A 163 4.56 -4.04 -7.85
CA LYS A 163 3.78 -5.09 -7.16
C LYS A 163 4.12 -5.16 -5.66
N GLY A 164 5.39 -5.01 -5.26
CA GLY A 164 5.76 -4.95 -3.84
C GLY A 164 5.13 -3.77 -3.10
N GLY A 165 5.08 -2.58 -3.71
CA GLY A 165 4.35 -1.43 -3.16
C GLY A 165 2.86 -1.70 -3.01
N TYR A 166 2.27 -2.33 -4.02
CA TYR A 166 0.86 -2.73 -3.97
C TYR A 166 0.59 -3.76 -2.87
N VAL A 167 1.51 -4.67 -2.57
CA VAL A 167 1.41 -5.59 -1.42
C VAL A 167 1.25 -4.80 -0.12
N PHE A 168 2.07 -3.77 0.11
CA PHE A 168 1.92 -2.91 1.28
C PHE A 168 0.62 -2.10 1.24
N HIS A 169 0.14 -1.70 0.06
CA HIS A 169 -1.16 -1.03 -0.06
C HIS A 169 -2.31 -1.96 0.32
N MET A 170 -2.29 -3.21 -0.14
CA MET A 170 -3.29 -4.20 0.28
C MET A 170 -3.25 -4.45 1.78
N LEU A 171 -2.05 -4.56 2.37
CA LEU A 171 -1.89 -4.69 3.82
C LEU A 171 -2.45 -3.45 4.56
N ARG A 172 -2.15 -2.24 4.09
CA ARG A 172 -2.73 -1.01 4.64
C ARG A 172 -4.25 -1.05 4.61
N MET A 173 -4.85 -1.33 3.46
CA MET A 173 -6.30 -1.35 3.30
C MET A 173 -6.98 -2.49 4.09
N LEU A 174 -6.27 -3.60 4.31
CA LEU A 174 -6.73 -4.69 5.17
C LEU A 174 -6.69 -4.32 6.66
N LEU A 175 -5.60 -3.70 7.11
CA LEU A 175 -5.42 -3.27 8.49
C LEU A 175 -6.22 -2.01 8.84
N GLN A 176 -6.78 -1.32 7.84
CA GLN A 176 -7.56 -0.11 8.06
C GLN A 176 -8.79 -0.35 8.95
N GLU A 177 -8.93 0.50 9.96
CA GLU A 177 -10.06 0.53 10.89
C GLU A 177 -11.14 1.51 10.43
N THR A 178 -12.35 1.38 10.98
CA THR A 178 -13.40 2.40 10.84
C THR A 178 -13.26 3.43 11.95
N GLY A 179 -13.28 4.72 11.61
CA GLY A 179 -13.20 5.81 12.59
C GLY A 179 -12.29 6.94 12.12
N ASP A 180 -11.85 7.77 13.06
CA ASP A 180 -11.11 9.00 12.76
C ASP A 180 -9.67 8.77 12.32
N LEU A 181 -9.06 7.64 12.73
CA LEU A 181 -7.66 7.30 12.47
C LEU A 181 -7.54 5.93 11.76
N PRO A 182 -8.08 5.79 10.54
CA PRO A 182 -8.21 4.49 9.86
C PRO A 182 -6.89 3.77 9.65
N ASP A 183 -5.78 4.48 9.47
CA ASP A 183 -4.46 3.87 9.19
C ASP A 183 -3.61 3.59 10.44
N SER A 184 -4.10 3.92 11.63
CA SER A 184 -3.33 3.83 12.88
C SER A 184 -2.69 2.45 13.10
N ARG A 185 -3.43 1.37 12.82
CA ARG A 185 -2.93 0.01 12.97
C ARG A 185 -1.75 -0.31 12.04
N PHE A 186 -1.87 0.07 10.76
CA PHE A 186 -0.80 -0.15 9.77
C PHE A 186 0.42 0.72 10.08
N GLN A 187 0.19 1.97 10.50
CA GLN A 187 1.23 2.89 10.91
C GLN A 187 2.02 2.37 12.12
N THR A 188 1.34 1.94 13.18
CA THR A 188 1.96 1.35 14.37
C THR A 188 2.78 0.11 14.01
N TRP A 189 2.24 -0.79 13.18
CA TRP A 189 2.96 -1.97 12.70
C TRP A 189 4.26 -1.61 11.98
N LEU A 190 4.25 -0.62 11.08
CA LEU A 190 5.45 -0.19 10.36
C LEU A 190 6.50 0.42 11.29
N GLN A 191 6.09 1.22 12.28
CA GLN A 191 6.99 1.79 13.28
C GLN A 191 7.66 0.72 14.13
N GLU A 192 6.88 -0.25 14.63
CA GLU A 192 7.42 -1.36 15.41
C GLU A 192 8.35 -2.25 14.58
N LEU A 193 8.01 -2.49 13.31
CA LEU A 193 8.85 -3.25 12.38
C LEU A 193 10.19 -2.54 12.13
N ALA A 194 10.16 -1.22 11.89
CA ALA A 194 11.35 -0.42 11.68
C ALA A 194 12.26 -0.41 12.91
N GLU A 195 11.67 -0.28 14.11
CA GLU A 195 12.42 -0.28 15.36
C GLU A 195 13.04 -1.65 15.66
N LYS A 196 12.24 -2.73 15.53
CA LYS A 196 12.69 -4.09 15.79
C LYS A 196 13.88 -4.51 14.92
N HIS A 197 13.90 -4.09 13.66
CA HIS A 197 14.95 -4.47 12.70
C HIS A 197 16.00 -3.37 12.48
N ARG A 198 16.00 -2.32 13.30
CA ARG A 198 16.94 -1.19 13.20
C ARG A 198 18.39 -1.67 13.22
N GLY A 199 19.15 -1.32 12.18
CA GLY A 199 20.55 -1.71 12.03
C GLY A 199 20.77 -3.17 11.63
N GLY A 200 19.70 -3.91 11.35
CA GLY A 200 19.72 -5.31 10.99
C GLY A 200 19.11 -5.56 9.61
N THR A 201 18.62 -6.79 9.45
CA THR A 201 17.98 -7.25 8.22
C THR A 201 16.54 -7.69 8.46
N LEU A 202 15.73 -7.67 7.42
CA LEU A 202 14.35 -8.16 7.42
C LEU A 202 14.12 -9.11 6.25
N SER A 203 13.68 -10.33 6.55
CA SER A 203 13.26 -11.32 5.57
C SER A 203 11.75 -11.31 5.33
N THR A 204 11.32 -11.89 4.21
CA THR A 204 9.88 -12.07 3.89
C THR A 204 9.16 -12.90 4.96
N ALA A 205 9.84 -13.90 5.56
CA ALA A 205 9.27 -14.73 6.60
C ALA A 205 9.08 -13.97 7.92
N GLU A 206 10.04 -13.12 8.30
CA GLU A 206 9.91 -12.26 9.47
C GLU A 206 8.84 -11.18 9.28
N LEU A 207 8.73 -10.62 8.07
CA LEU A 207 7.66 -9.69 7.72
C LEU A 207 6.29 -10.37 7.88
N GLU A 208 6.12 -11.58 7.32
CA GLU A 208 4.89 -12.38 7.47
C GLU A 208 4.57 -12.65 8.95
N ALA A 209 5.55 -13.06 9.74
CA ALA A 209 5.37 -13.33 11.17
C ALA A 209 5.01 -12.08 11.99
N SER A 210 5.49 -10.90 11.58
CA SER A 210 5.26 -9.64 12.31
C SER A 210 3.80 -9.17 12.31
N LEU A 211 2.98 -9.66 11.37
CA LEU A 211 1.59 -9.23 11.21
C LEU A 211 0.63 -9.84 12.24
N GLY A 212 1.04 -10.88 12.97
CA GLY A 212 0.17 -11.75 13.77
C GLY A 212 -0.85 -10.99 14.63
N ASN A 213 -0.42 -10.00 15.41
CA ASN A 213 -1.29 -9.25 16.33
C ASN A 213 -2.14 -8.16 15.67
N TYR A 214 -1.90 -7.84 14.40
CA TYR A 214 -2.58 -6.76 13.68
C TYR A 214 -3.72 -7.26 12.80
N LEU A 215 -3.68 -8.53 12.40
CA LEU A 215 -4.61 -9.08 11.42
C LEU A 215 -6.04 -9.08 11.95
N PRO A 216 -7.00 -8.54 11.18
CA PRO A 216 -8.40 -8.62 11.57
C PRO A 216 -8.92 -10.06 11.38
N PRO A 217 -9.93 -10.51 12.15
CA PRO A 217 -10.43 -11.89 12.10
C PRO A 217 -10.84 -12.35 10.70
N GLU A 218 -11.41 -11.47 9.88
CA GLU A 218 -11.82 -11.78 8.50
C GLU A 218 -10.66 -12.10 7.54
N ALA A 219 -9.42 -11.75 7.91
CA ALA A 219 -8.23 -12.08 7.13
C ALA A 219 -7.72 -13.50 7.41
N LEU A 220 -8.14 -14.10 8.52
CA LEU A 220 -7.72 -15.41 8.98
C LEU A 220 -8.61 -16.49 8.35
N ILE A 221 -8.16 -17.04 7.22
CA ILE A 221 -8.97 -17.88 6.33
C ILE A 221 -8.42 -19.31 6.33
N GLY A 222 -9.31 -20.28 6.09
CA GLY A 222 -9.00 -21.71 6.09
C GLY A 222 -9.09 -22.34 7.49
N GLU A 223 -8.87 -23.64 7.55
CA GLU A 223 -9.01 -24.44 8.78
C GLU A 223 -8.04 -23.98 9.87
N GLU A 224 -6.82 -23.60 9.49
CA GLU A 224 -5.78 -23.11 10.39
C GLU A 224 -5.98 -21.64 10.81
N LYS A 225 -7.01 -20.94 10.29
CA LYS A 225 -7.24 -19.51 10.51
C LYS A 225 -5.95 -18.70 10.32
N SER A 226 -5.32 -18.89 9.17
CA SER A 226 -4.00 -18.33 8.87
C SER A 226 -4.10 -17.21 7.83
N PHE A 227 -3.09 -16.34 7.83
CA PHE A 227 -2.89 -15.32 6.80
C PHE A 227 -1.82 -15.72 5.76
N SER A 228 -1.29 -16.95 5.84
CA SER A 228 -0.26 -17.43 4.91
C SER A 228 -0.72 -17.47 3.44
N TRP A 229 -2.03 -17.54 3.20
CA TRP A 229 -2.61 -17.44 1.86
C TRP A 229 -2.16 -16.15 1.16
N PHE A 230 -2.07 -15.04 1.90
CA PHE A 230 -1.73 -13.73 1.34
C PHE A 230 -0.31 -13.73 0.78
N PHE A 231 0.67 -14.17 1.56
CA PHE A 231 2.06 -14.23 1.10
C PHE A 231 2.28 -15.31 0.04
N LYS A 232 1.60 -16.45 0.16
CA LYS A 232 1.63 -17.50 -0.88
C LYS A 232 1.20 -16.95 -2.24
N GLN A 233 0.13 -16.15 -2.27
CA GLN A 233 -0.47 -15.68 -3.52
C GLN A 233 0.14 -14.38 -4.04
N TRP A 234 0.27 -13.37 -3.18
CA TRP A 234 0.63 -12.02 -3.61
C TRP A 234 2.14 -11.77 -3.63
N VAL A 235 2.88 -12.48 -2.79
CA VAL A 235 4.35 -12.35 -2.70
C VAL A 235 5.03 -13.46 -3.50
N ARG A 236 4.62 -14.71 -3.28
CA ARG A 236 5.25 -15.90 -3.90
C ARG A 236 4.51 -16.36 -5.18
N GLY A 237 3.34 -15.81 -5.48
CA GLY A 237 2.54 -16.15 -6.65
C GLY A 237 2.51 -15.05 -7.72
N THR A 238 1.94 -15.37 -8.87
CA THR A 238 1.84 -14.48 -10.04
C THR A 238 0.39 -14.23 -10.46
N GLU A 239 -0.59 -14.82 -9.80
CA GLU A 239 -1.99 -14.65 -10.17
C GLU A 239 -2.49 -13.24 -9.85
N MET A 240 -3.45 -12.77 -10.63
CA MET A 240 -4.13 -11.50 -10.43
C MET A 240 -5.61 -11.67 -10.77
N PRO A 241 -6.52 -11.50 -9.80
CA PRO A 241 -7.94 -11.72 -10.00
C PRO A 241 -8.57 -10.61 -10.85
N ARG A 242 -9.70 -10.94 -11.45
CA ARG A 242 -10.63 -9.97 -12.01
C ARG A 242 -11.87 -9.92 -11.11
N PHE A 243 -12.27 -8.72 -10.72
CA PHE A 243 -13.48 -8.53 -9.95
C PHE A 243 -14.57 -7.86 -10.80
N ARG A 244 -15.79 -8.35 -10.67
CA ARG A 244 -16.99 -7.75 -11.27
C ARG A 244 -18.10 -7.70 -10.23
N SER A 245 -19.05 -6.80 -10.42
CA SER A 245 -20.22 -6.74 -9.56
C SER A 245 -21.44 -6.17 -10.28
N ASP A 246 -22.62 -6.62 -9.84
CA ASP A 246 -23.93 -6.10 -10.26
C ASP A 246 -24.67 -5.42 -9.08
N LEU A 247 -23.90 -4.96 -8.09
CA LEU A 247 -24.42 -4.37 -6.86
C LEU A 247 -25.27 -3.14 -7.14
N GLN A 248 -26.39 -3.08 -6.43
CA GLN A 248 -27.38 -2.01 -6.53
C GLN A 248 -27.84 -1.57 -5.14
N VAL A 249 -28.20 -0.29 -5.04
CA VAL A 249 -28.77 0.32 -3.84
C VAL A 249 -30.28 0.43 -4.02
N VAL A 250 -31.03 -0.34 -3.23
CA VAL A 250 -32.50 -0.38 -3.23
C VAL A 250 -33.06 0.18 -1.92
N ALA A 251 -34.28 0.71 -1.96
CA ALA A 251 -34.97 1.16 -0.74
C ALA A 251 -35.34 -0.06 0.14
N ALA A 252 -35.18 0.08 1.45
CA ALA A 252 -35.47 -0.95 2.44
C ALA A 252 -36.40 -0.45 3.57
N GLY A 253 -37.06 0.68 3.35
CA GLY A 253 -37.90 1.39 4.33
C GLY A 253 -37.59 2.89 4.32
N GLU A 254 -38.33 3.67 5.11
CA GLU A 254 -38.04 5.10 5.27
C GLU A 254 -36.67 5.31 5.93
N GLY A 255 -35.79 6.08 5.28
CA GLY A 255 -34.41 6.30 5.74
C GLY A 255 -33.51 5.06 5.73
N SER A 256 -33.97 3.95 5.16
CA SER A 256 -33.26 2.67 5.13
C SER A 256 -33.01 2.22 3.70
N TRP A 257 -31.78 1.80 3.43
CA TRP A 257 -31.36 1.32 2.13
C TRP A 257 -30.74 -0.06 2.26
N ARG A 258 -30.73 -0.81 1.17
CA ARG A 258 -30.09 -2.11 1.08
C ARG A 258 -29.19 -2.15 -0.13
N VAL A 259 -27.92 -2.51 0.10
CA VAL A 259 -27.02 -2.94 -0.98
C VAL A 259 -27.28 -4.41 -1.25
N THR A 260 -27.68 -4.73 -2.47
CA THR A 260 -28.00 -6.10 -2.92
C THR A 260 -27.37 -6.40 -4.27
N GLY A 261 -27.08 -7.67 -4.55
CA GLY A 261 -26.47 -8.13 -5.80
C GLY A 261 -25.42 -9.21 -5.52
N ALA A 262 -24.44 -9.32 -6.39
CA ALA A 262 -23.34 -10.26 -6.34
C ALA A 262 -21.99 -9.61 -6.69
N ILE A 263 -20.94 -10.19 -6.12
CA ILE A 263 -19.54 -9.93 -6.46
C ILE A 263 -18.99 -11.20 -7.09
N HIS A 264 -18.28 -11.07 -8.20
CA HIS A 264 -17.67 -12.15 -8.95
C HIS A 264 -16.15 -12.03 -8.90
N GLN A 265 -15.46 -13.11 -8.55
CA GLN A 265 -14.02 -13.28 -8.69
C GLN A 265 -13.75 -14.26 -9.83
N GLU A 266 -12.85 -13.88 -10.74
CA GLU A 266 -12.51 -14.64 -11.94
C GLU A 266 -10.99 -14.63 -12.19
N ALA A 267 -10.55 -15.52 -13.09
CA ALA A 267 -9.19 -15.62 -13.62
C ALA A 267 -8.12 -16.00 -12.58
N VAL A 268 -8.50 -16.88 -11.64
CA VAL A 268 -7.62 -17.42 -10.59
C VAL A 268 -7.85 -18.92 -10.36
N SER A 269 -6.87 -19.57 -9.73
CA SER A 269 -6.93 -20.95 -9.23
C SER A 269 -8.06 -21.17 -8.21
N PRO A 270 -8.63 -22.38 -8.08
CA PRO A 270 -9.70 -22.68 -7.11
C PRO A 270 -9.36 -22.35 -5.64
N GLU A 271 -8.08 -22.34 -5.29
CA GLU A 271 -7.56 -22.12 -3.94
C GLU A 271 -7.23 -20.64 -3.70
N PHE A 272 -7.35 -19.79 -4.72
CA PHE A 272 -7.00 -18.38 -4.62
C PHE A 272 -8.02 -17.61 -3.78
N VAL A 273 -7.55 -17.01 -2.69
CA VAL A 273 -8.36 -16.25 -1.74
C VAL A 273 -8.21 -14.74 -1.94
N SER A 274 -9.32 -14.00 -1.87
CA SER A 274 -9.32 -12.55 -1.74
C SER A 274 -10.30 -12.10 -0.67
N VAL A 275 -10.04 -10.96 -0.05
CA VAL A 275 -11.01 -10.27 0.83
C VAL A 275 -11.40 -8.96 0.15
N VAL A 276 -12.53 -8.96 -0.56
CA VAL A 276 -12.95 -7.83 -1.40
C VAL A 276 -13.79 -6.86 -0.57
N PRO A 277 -13.37 -5.60 -0.38
CA PRO A 277 -14.15 -4.61 0.33
C PRO A 277 -15.31 -4.09 -0.54
N VAL A 278 -16.45 -3.91 0.11
CA VAL A 278 -17.67 -3.34 -0.46
C VAL A 278 -17.90 -1.98 0.16
N TYR A 279 -18.19 -1.02 -0.70
CA TYR A 279 -18.36 0.37 -0.36
C TYR A 279 -19.72 0.88 -0.82
N VAL A 280 -20.13 1.99 -0.21
CA VAL A 280 -21.23 2.82 -0.71
C VAL A 280 -20.74 4.25 -0.87
N GLU A 281 -21.10 4.90 -1.97
CA GLU A 281 -20.93 6.35 -2.13
C GLU A 281 -22.22 7.04 -1.64
N LEU A 282 -22.12 7.79 -0.56
CA LEU A 282 -23.23 8.55 0.02
C LEU A 282 -23.57 9.77 -0.84
N ALA A 283 -24.70 10.42 -0.52
CA ALA A 283 -25.21 11.54 -1.30
C ALA A 283 -24.26 12.76 -1.34
N ASP A 284 -23.46 12.94 -0.28
CA ASP A 284 -22.43 13.97 -0.14
C ASP A 284 -21.12 13.62 -0.87
N GLY A 285 -21.01 12.41 -1.44
CA GLY A 285 -19.81 11.90 -2.10
C GLY A 285 -18.87 11.13 -1.16
N THR A 286 -19.18 11.02 0.13
CA THR A 286 -18.40 10.22 1.08
C THR A 286 -18.47 8.75 0.68
N ILE A 287 -17.31 8.10 0.53
CA ILE A 287 -17.21 6.66 0.27
C ILE A 287 -16.99 5.95 1.59
N GLN A 288 -17.94 5.11 1.99
CA GLN A 288 -17.92 4.37 3.25
C GLN A 288 -17.85 2.87 3.00
N ARG A 289 -16.94 2.17 3.69
CA ARG A 289 -16.87 0.70 3.68
C ARG A 289 -18.04 0.13 4.47
N ILE A 290 -18.77 -0.81 3.88
CA ILE A 290 -19.94 -1.45 4.50
C ILE A 290 -19.74 -2.94 4.75
N ALA A 291 -18.82 -3.59 4.03
CA ALA A 291 -18.51 -5.01 4.22
C ALA A 291 -17.13 -5.36 3.67
N ARG A 292 -16.64 -6.54 4.07
CA ARG A 292 -15.52 -7.25 3.46
C ARG A 292 -16.01 -8.65 3.12
N VAL A 293 -15.80 -9.08 1.87
CA VAL A 293 -16.33 -10.35 1.35
C VAL A 293 -15.16 -11.27 1.01
N PRO A 294 -14.93 -12.35 1.78
CA PRO A 294 -13.97 -13.37 1.39
C PRO A 294 -14.50 -14.15 0.19
N LEU A 295 -13.66 -14.32 -0.82
CA LEU A 295 -13.92 -15.12 -2.03
C LEU A 295 -12.79 -16.13 -2.20
N GLN A 296 -13.14 -17.34 -2.60
CA GLN A 296 -12.18 -18.40 -2.92
C GLN A 296 -12.44 -18.94 -4.32
N GLY A 297 -11.38 -18.98 -5.13
CA GLY A 297 -11.43 -19.45 -6.51
C GLY A 297 -12.27 -18.58 -7.42
N ASN A 298 -12.64 -19.13 -8.57
CA ASN A 298 -13.63 -18.49 -9.43
C ASN A 298 -15.00 -18.65 -8.77
N ALA A 299 -15.53 -17.58 -8.19
CA ALA A 299 -16.69 -17.63 -7.32
C ALA A 299 -17.57 -16.38 -7.44
N SER A 300 -18.84 -16.55 -7.07
CA SER A 300 -19.81 -15.45 -6.97
C SER A 300 -20.41 -15.44 -5.57
N TRP A 301 -20.42 -14.28 -4.91
CA TRP A 301 -20.97 -14.11 -3.58
C TRP A 301 -22.10 -13.09 -3.57
N ARG A 302 -23.26 -13.47 -3.04
CA ARG A 302 -24.41 -12.56 -2.93
C ARG A 302 -24.25 -11.66 -1.72
N VAL A 303 -24.37 -10.36 -1.94
CA VAL A 303 -24.32 -9.33 -0.90
C VAL A 303 -25.74 -8.90 -0.59
N ALA A 304 -26.06 -8.78 0.70
CA ALA A 304 -27.29 -8.19 1.19
C ALA A 304 -27.01 -7.46 2.50
N VAL A 305 -26.73 -6.16 2.43
CA VAL A 305 -26.35 -5.34 3.59
C VAL A 305 -27.36 -4.20 3.73
N ASN A 306 -28.01 -4.11 4.89
CA ASN A 306 -28.84 -2.95 5.24
C ASN A 306 -27.96 -1.81 5.74
N LEU A 307 -28.30 -0.58 5.36
CA LEU A 307 -27.66 0.61 5.87
C LEU A 307 -28.70 1.69 6.15
N ALA A 308 -28.49 2.40 7.26
CA ALA A 308 -29.24 3.60 7.58
C ALA A 308 -28.53 4.80 6.91
N ALA A 309 -29.26 5.55 6.08
CA ALA A 309 -28.72 6.78 5.51
C ALA A 309 -29.87 7.78 5.28
N PRO A 310 -29.67 9.07 5.64
CA PRO A 310 -30.72 10.08 5.55
C PRO A 310 -31.16 10.35 4.10
N GLN A 311 -30.26 10.14 3.15
CA GLN A 311 -30.51 10.27 1.71
C GLN A 311 -30.12 8.98 0.99
N ARG A 312 -30.66 8.80 -0.22
CA ARG A 312 -30.30 7.66 -1.08
C ARG A 312 -28.80 7.68 -1.39
N PRO A 313 -28.05 6.63 -1.06
CA PRO A 313 -26.68 6.49 -1.54
C PRO A 313 -26.64 6.43 -3.07
N ARG A 314 -25.62 7.07 -3.66
CA ARG A 314 -25.48 7.23 -5.11
C ARG A 314 -25.26 5.88 -5.81
N ARG A 315 -24.38 5.05 -5.25
CA ARG A 315 -24.03 3.73 -5.81
C ARG A 315 -23.32 2.86 -4.79
N ALA A 316 -23.34 1.55 -5.05
CA ALA A 316 -22.45 0.60 -4.40
C ALA A 316 -21.19 0.42 -5.25
N LEU A 317 -20.06 0.19 -4.59
CA LEU A 317 -18.75 0.02 -5.22
C LEU A 317 -18.06 -1.19 -4.60
N ILE A 318 -17.15 -1.80 -5.35
CA ILE A 318 -16.19 -2.77 -4.82
C ILE A 318 -14.78 -2.25 -5.07
N ASN A 319 -13.85 -2.59 -4.19
CA ASN A 319 -12.43 -2.28 -4.40
C ASN A 319 -12.15 -0.80 -4.75
N ALA A 320 -12.92 0.12 -4.17
CA ALA A 320 -13.03 1.52 -4.62
C ALA A 320 -11.71 2.30 -4.54
N PHE A 321 -10.80 1.85 -3.68
CA PHE A 321 -9.51 2.49 -3.44
C PHE A 321 -8.34 1.67 -3.98
N GLY A 322 -8.63 0.71 -4.87
CA GLY A 322 -7.65 -0.27 -5.33
C GLY A 322 -7.13 -1.13 -4.17
N ASP A 323 -7.99 -1.42 -3.21
CA ASP A 323 -7.70 -2.15 -1.97
C ASP A 323 -7.06 -3.53 -2.17
N VAL A 324 -7.42 -4.18 -3.27
CA VAL A 324 -6.93 -5.50 -3.69
C VAL A 324 -6.44 -5.37 -5.13
N LEU A 325 -5.20 -5.79 -5.37
CA LEU A 325 -4.60 -5.79 -6.70
C LEU A 325 -5.41 -6.70 -7.63
N SER A 326 -5.88 -6.14 -8.74
CA SER A 326 -6.79 -6.82 -9.66
C SER A 326 -6.64 -6.27 -11.08
N ARG A 327 -7.20 -6.98 -12.04
CA ARG A 327 -7.13 -6.61 -13.47
C ARG A 327 -8.01 -5.41 -13.83
N GLU A 328 -9.03 -5.10 -13.03
CA GLU A 328 -10.05 -4.06 -13.27
C GLU A 328 -10.37 -3.32 -11.95
#